data_AF-R7WHR3-F1
#
_entry.id   AF-R7WHR3-F1
#
_cell.length_a   1.000
_cell.length_b   1.000
_cell.length_c   1.000
_cell.angle_alpha   90.00
_cell.angle_beta   90.00
_cell.angle_gamma   90.00
#
_symmetry.space_group_name_H-M   'P 1'
#
loop_
_entity.id
_entity.type
_entity.pdbx_description
1 polymer ?
#
loop_
_entity_poly.entity_id
_entity_poly.type
_entity_poly.pdbx_seq_one_letter_code
_entity_poly.pdbx_strand_id
1 'polypeptide(L)'
;MSRRPEATSWVDLLGQILADQPALSGAACSGRPELFDLERDDETAEDRHYRHAAAKQLCAQCPVIDACATTTRTAGVVAGRLVGNPSRPPGRPRKDTAA
;
A
#
# COMPACT_ATOMS: atom_id res chain seq x y z
N MET A 1 -18.22 -38.42 26.44
CA MET A 1 -17.91 -38.32 25.00
C MET A 1 -17.70 -36.85 24.67
N SER A 2 -16.49 -36.34 24.87
CA SER A 2 -16.15 -34.94 24.57
C SER A 2 -15.17 -34.94 23.41
N ARG A 3 -15.64 -34.53 22.21
CA ARG A 3 -14.72 -34.17 21.13
C ARG A 3 -13.92 -32.97 21.61
N ARG A 4 -12.61 -33.13 21.74
CA ARG A 4 -11.71 -31.96 21.80
C ARG A 4 -11.79 -31.28 20.43
N PRO A 5 -11.98 -29.96 20.34
CA PRO A 5 -11.85 -29.27 19.06
C PRO A 5 -10.45 -29.55 18.52
N GLU A 6 -10.35 -30.00 17.26
CA GLU A 6 -9.07 -30.09 16.56
C GLU A 6 -8.38 -28.74 16.68
N ALA A 7 -7.08 -28.76 16.98
CA ALA A 7 -6.27 -27.55 16.95
C ALA A 7 -6.44 -26.91 15.57
N THR A 8 -6.94 -25.67 15.53
CA THR A 8 -7.07 -24.88 14.30
C THR A 8 -5.78 -25.00 13.52
N SER A 9 -5.85 -25.60 12.33
CA SER A 9 -4.65 -25.75 11.53
C SER A 9 -4.16 -24.36 11.13
N TRP A 10 -2.86 -24.23 10.86
CA TRP A 10 -2.32 -22.96 10.36
C TRP A 10 -3.03 -22.49 9.08
N VAL A 11 -3.51 -23.43 8.26
CA VAL A 11 -4.30 -23.14 7.04
C VAL A 11 -5.64 -22.51 7.40
N ASP A 12 -6.35 -23.02 8.41
CA ASP A 12 -7.63 -22.44 8.85
C ASP A 12 -7.44 -21.02 9.38
N LEU A 13 -6.38 -20.79 10.14
CA LEU A 13 -6.05 -19.46 10.66
C LEU A 13 -5.74 -18.47 9.53
N LEU A 14 -4.92 -18.88 8.56
CA LEU A 14 -4.64 -18.06 7.37
C LEU A 14 -5.91 -17.76 6.57
N GLY A 15 -6.79 -18.75 6.42
CA GLY A 15 -8.09 -18.58 5.76
C GLY A 15 -8.94 -17.51 6.43
N GLN A 16 -9.00 -17.50 7.76
CA GLN A 16 -9.74 -16.49 8.52
C GLN A 16 -9.15 -15.08 8.36
N ILE A 17 -7.83 -14.94 8.34
CA ILE A 17 -7.15 -13.64 8.17
C ILE A 17 -7.40 -13.06 6.77
N LEU A 18 -7.46 -13.92 5.75
CA LEU A 18 -7.61 -13.51 4.34
C LEU A 18 -9.06 -13.42 3.87
N ALA A 19 -10.04 -13.89 4.64
CA ALA A 19 -11.44 -14.01 4.22
C ALA A 19 -12.05 -12.69 3.71
N ASP A 20 -11.70 -11.57 4.34
CA ASP A 20 -12.22 -10.23 4.00
C ASP A 20 -11.31 -9.45 3.05
N GLN A 21 -10.31 -10.09 2.45
CA GLN A 21 -9.42 -9.45 1.47
C GLN A 21 -9.88 -9.72 0.03
N PRO A 22 -9.91 -8.69 -0.83
CA PRO A 22 -10.25 -8.89 -2.23
C PRO A 22 -9.23 -9.78 -2.93
N ALA A 23 -9.70 -10.66 -3.82
CA ALA A 23 -8.83 -11.43 -4.69
C ALA A 23 -8.25 -10.50 -5.78
N LEU A 24 -6.93 -10.27 -5.74
CA LEU A 24 -6.22 -9.36 -6.67
C LEU A 24 -5.45 -10.11 -7.76
N SER A 25 -5.95 -11.28 -8.17
CA SER A 25 -5.37 -12.06 -9.26
C SER A 25 -5.32 -11.25 -10.55
N GLY A 26 -4.14 -11.13 -11.16
CA GLY A 26 -3.95 -10.32 -12.36
C GLY A 26 -3.70 -8.83 -12.11
N ALA A 27 -3.45 -8.41 -10.85
CA ALA A 27 -3.05 -7.05 -10.55
C ALA A 27 -1.79 -6.62 -11.32
N ALA A 28 -1.85 -5.47 -11.99
CA ALA A 28 -0.74 -4.90 -12.76
C ALA A 28 0.48 -4.54 -11.90
N CYS A 29 0.29 -4.38 -10.59
CA CYS A 29 1.36 -4.11 -9.62
C CYS A 29 2.13 -5.35 -9.18
N SER A 30 1.69 -6.56 -9.56
CA SER A 30 2.34 -7.82 -9.21
C SER A 30 3.83 -7.80 -9.58
N GLY A 31 4.70 -8.12 -8.62
CA GLY A 31 6.15 -8.12 -8.80
C GLY A 31 6.84 -6.75 -8.70
N ARG A 32 6.08 -5.67 -8.44
CA ARG A 32 6.63 -4.31 -8.28
C ARG A 32 6.10 -3.61 -7.00
N PRO A 33 6.09 -4.27 -5.82
CA PRO A 33 5.52 -3.68 -4.61
C PRO A 33 6.20 -2.39 -4.19
N GLU A 34 7.49 -2.26 -4.50
CA GLU A 34 8.33 -1.15 -4.08
C GLU A 34 7.79 0.21 -4.57
N LEU A 35 7.13 0.26 -5.74
CA LEU A 35 6.57 1.50 -6.26
C LEU A 35 5.44 2.07 -5.39
N PHE A 36 4.81 1.21 -4.59
CA PHE A 36 3.60 1.52 -3.85
C PHE A 36 3.87 1.91 -2.40
N ASP A 37 5.11 1.75 -1.91
CA ASP A 37 5.47 2.09 -0.52
C ASP A 37 5.21 3.56 -0.22
N LEU A 38 4.72 3.86 0.99
CA LEU A 38 4.47 5.24 1.41
C LEU A 38 5.78 6.04 1.43
N GLU A 39 6.83 5.47 2.02
CA GLU A 39 8.16 6.05 2.16
C GLU A 39 9.23 4.98 2.01
N ARG A 40 10.46 5.43 1.75
CA ARG A 40 11.67 4.64 1.81
C ARG A 40 12.78 5.44 2.47
N ASP A 41 13.69 4.74 3.11
CA ASP A 41 14.88 5.35 3.68
C ASP A 41 15.72 6.01 2.56
N ASP A 42 16.33 7.15 2.88
CA ASP A 42 17.18 7.94 1.98
C ASP A 42 16.54 8.40 0.66
N GLU A 43 15.21 8.37 0.54
CA GLU A 43 14.50 8.81 -0.65
C GLU A 43 14.20 10.32 -0.62
N THR A 44 14.58 11.03 -1.68
CA THR A 44 14.23 12.45 -1.82
C THR A 44 12.72 12.64 -2.02
N ALA A 45 12.21 13.84 -1.74
CA ALA A 45 10.79 14.14 -1.98
C ALA A 45 10.42 14.05 -3.48
N GLU A 46 11.37 14.38 -4.36
CA GLU A 46 11.19 14.31 -5.81
C GLU A 46 11.13 12.85 -6.29
N ASP A 47 12.05 12.01 -5.84
CA ASP A 47 12.06 10.58 -6.17
C ASP A 47 10.79 9.89 -5.67
N ARG A 48 10.35 10.21 -4.45
CA ARG A 48 9.09 9.72 -3.89
C ARG A 48 7.90 10.12 -4.75
N HIS A 49 7.83 11.39 -5.15
CA HIS A 49 6.77 11.89 -6.01
C HIS A 49 6.76 11.18 -7.37
N TYR A 50 7.94 11.02 -7.99
CA TYR A 50 8.10 10.31 -9.26
C TYR A 50 7.65 8.84 -9.14
N ARG A 51 8.07 8.15 -8.09
CA ARG A 51 7.69 6.77 -7.82
C ARG A 51 6.19 6.61 -7.60
N HIS A 52 5.59 7.46 -6.77
CA HIS A 52 4.14 7.44 -6.55
C HIS A 52 3.37 7.77 -7.83
N ALA A 53 3.89 8.64 -8.70
CA ALA A 53 3.31 8.89 -10.02
C ALA A 53 3.36 7.64 -10.89
N ALA A 54 4.48 6.91 -10.93
CA ALA A 54 4.61 5.65 -11.65
C ALA A 54 3.62 4.59 -11.12
N ALA A 55 3.45 4.48 -9.79
CA ALA A 55 2.45 3.59 -9.19
C ALA A 55 1.02 3.94 -9.61
N LYS A 56 0.66 5.24 -9.62
CA LYS A 56 -0.66 5.71 -10.07
C LYS A 56 -0.91 5.38 -11.54
N GLN A 57 0.11 5.50 -12.40
CA GLN A 57 0.01 5.12 -13.82
C GLN A 57 -0.26 3.62 -13.99
N LEU A 58 0.37 2.76 -13.17
CA LEU A 58 0.06 1.33 -13.16
C LEU A 58 -1.38 1.06 -12.71
N CYS A 59 -1.85 1.75 -11.66
CA CYS A 59 -3.24 1.62 -11.21
C CYS A 59 -4.23 2.00 -12.31
N ALA A 60 -3.97 3.06 -13.08
CA ALA A 60 -4.86 3.51 -14.16
C ALA A 60 -5.10 2.45 -15.27
N GLN A 61 -4.21 1.46 -15.38
CA GLN A 61 -4.29 0.37 -16.36
C GLN A 61 -4.61 -0.98 -15.70
N CYS A 62 -4.85 -1.01 -14.38
CA CYS A 62 -4.98 -2.24 -13.62
C CYS A 62 -6.38 -2.87 -13.79
N PRO A 63 -6.48 -4.13 -14.24
CA PRO A 63 -7.78 -4.78 -14.49
C PRO A 63 -8.60 -5.06 -13.23
N VAL A 64 -7.96 -5.00 -12.04
CA VAL A 64 -8.59 -5.31 -10.74
C VAL A 64 -8.68 -4.07 -9.84
N ILE A 65 -8.66 -2.85 -10.41
CA ILE A 65 -8.66 -1.61 -9.61
C ILE A 65 -9.90 -1.49 -8.69
N ASP A 66 -11.07 -1.88 -9.18
CA ASP A 66 -12.31 -1.79 -8.40
C ASP A 66 -12.29 -2.71 -7.17
N ALA A 67 -11.80 -3.95 -7.34
CA ALA A 67 -11.58 -4.86 -6.22
C ALA A 67 -10.45 -4.36 -5.29
N CYS A 68 -9.39 -3.78 -5.84
CA CYS A 68 -8.31 -3.17 -5.06
C CYS A 68 -8.82 -2.03 -4.17
N ALA A 69 -9.81 -1.25 -4.61
CA ALA A 69 -10.37 -0.16 -3.84
C ALA A 69 -11.08 -0.61 -2.54
N THR A 70 -11.46 -1.88 -2.42
CA THR A 70 -12.11 -2.43 -1.21
C THR A 70 -11.13 -2.99 -0.18
N THR A 71 -9.82 -2.94 -0.45
CA THR A 71 -8.81 -3.43 0.49
C THR A 71 -8.75 -2.56 1.75
N THR A 72 -8.34 -3.16 2.87
CA THR A 72 -8.17 -2.46 4.16
C THR A 72 -6.79 -1.80 4.31
N ARG A 73 -5.98 -1.72 3.24
CA ARG A 73 -4.65 -1.07 3.28
C ARG A 73 -4.77 0.42 3.57
N THR A 74 -3.98 0.88 4.54
CA THR A 74 -4.02 2.25 5.06
C THR A 74 -2.82 3.12 4.67
N ALA A 75 -1.85 2.58 3.92
CA ALA A 75 -0.61 3.28 3.58
C ALA A 75 -0.12 2.94 2.16
N GLY A 76 0.48 3.94 1.50
CA GLY A 76 1.07 3.81 0.17
C GLY A 76 0.11 4.20 -0.93
N VAL A 77 0.42 3.84 -2.18
CA VAL A 77 -0.52 4.02 -3.29
C VAL A 77 -1.48 2.82 -3.33
N VAL A 78 -2.77 3.07 -3.17
CA VAL A 78 -3.84 2.06 -3.17
C VAL A 78 -4.91 2.51 -4.16
N ALA A 79 -5.28 1.65 -5.10
CA ALA A 79 -6.28 1.95 -6.14
C ALA A 79 -6.09 3.33 -6.81
N GLY A 80 -4.83 3.69 -7.13
CA GLY A 80 -4.48 4.95 -7.78
C GLY A 80 -4.46 6.19 -6.87
N ARG A 81 -4.60 6.01 -5.55
CA ARG A 81 -4.61 7.11 -4.57
C ARG A 81 -3.51 6.92 -3.55
N LEU A 82 -2.85 8.00 -3.15
CA LEU A 82 -1.93 7.96 -2.02
C LEU A 82 -2.75 7.95 -0.73
N VAL A 83 -2.52 6.96 0.13
CA VAL A 83 -3.16 6.76 1.43
C VAL A 83 -2.07 6.78 2.51
N GLY A 84 -2.41 7.32 3.69
CA GLY A 84 -1.44 7.59 4.75
C GLY A 84 -0.76 8.95 4.61
N ASN A 85 0.05 9.32 5.60
CA ASN A 85 0.77 10.59 5.62
C ASN A 85 2.28 10.29 5.64
N PRO A 86 3.05 10.66 4.60
CA PRO A 86 4.50 10.53 4.67
C PRO A 86 5.04 11.44 5.77
N SER A 87 6.11 10.99 6.43
CA SER A 87 6.87 11.78 7.37
C SER A 87 7.25 13.11 6.71
N ARG A 88 6.85 14.22 7.33
CA ARG A 88 7.20 15.54 6.81
C ARG A 88 8.73 15.65 6.83
N PRO A 89 9.40 15.90 5.70
CA PRO A 89 10.82 16.24 5.74
C PRO A 89 10.98 17.45 6.65
N PRO A 90 12.07 17.54 7.46
CA PRO A 90 12.34 18.76 8.22
C PRO A 90 12.30 19.94 7.25
N GLY A 91 11.31 20.81 7.43
CA GLY A 91 11.02 21.87 6.48
C GLY A 91 12.23 22.76 6.31
N ARG A 92 12.50 23.21 5.07
CA ARG A 92 13.44 24.29 4.81
C ARG A 92 13.09 25.47 5.75
N PRO A 93 14.02 25.98 6.56
CA PRO A 93 13.78 27.18 7.36
C PRO A 93 13.20 28.27 6.44
N ARG A 94 12.16 28.98 6.90
CA ARG A 94 11.65 30.11 6.14
C ARG A 94 12.83 31.03 5.87
N LYS A 95 13.03 31.43 4.61
CA LYS A 95 13.98 32.49 4.29
C LYS A 95 13.43 33.73 4.97
N ASP A 96 14.05 34.14 6.07
CA ASP A 96 13.73 35.42 6.68
C ASP A 96 13.89 36.49 5.60
N THR A 97 12.88 37.34 5.51
CA THR A 97 12.83 38.41 4.51
C THR A 97 14.00 39.35 4.77
N ALA A 98 14.66 39.75 3.69
CA ALA A 98 15.87 40.56 3.64
C ALA A 98 15.89 41.75 4.61
N ALA A 99 17.10 42.06 5.11
CA ALA A 99 17.50 43.39 5.55
C ALA A 99 18.44 43.99 4.49
#